data_AF-A0A955U7H1-F1
#
_entry.id   AF-A0A955U7H1-F1
#
_cell.length_a   1.000
_cell.length_b   1.000
_cell.length_c   1.000
_cell.angle_alpha   90.00
_cell.angle_beta   90.00
_cell.angle_gamma   90.00
#
_symmetry.space_group_name_H-M   'P 1'
#
loop_
_entity.id
_entity.type
_entity.pdbx_description
1 polymer ?
#
loop_
_entity_poly.entity_id
_entity_poly.type
_entity_poly.pdbx_seq_one_letter_code
_entity_poly.pdbx_strand_id
1 'polypeptide(L)'
;MHVANKPWAELIQLVPVITLAISFVTSGSVDLARVGPLFLLAAALTVPVHALVWWQGQRANPILVGTAIWLWLGALAFGVGVGPLASVMGEAQATGLFVGALAVGAISTFASPAGYVGQTHADASWVRSRSLGLLALTAAIVIWAWVMRDNVRLGGGLPFIVLNVTRRVLIARRP
;
A
#
# COMPACT_ATOMS: atom_id res chain seq x y z
N MET A 1 -15.15 -17.98 12.70
CA MET A 1 -14.74 -18.50 11.37
C MET A 1 -13.49 -17.76 10.90
N HIS A 2 -12.44 -18.51 10.55
CA HIS A 2 -11.23 -17.95 9.94
C HIS A 2 -11.45 -17.76 8.44
N VAL A 3 -11.18 -16.55 7.93
CA VAL A 3 -11.18 -16.29 6.48
C VAL A 3 -9.85 -15.64 6.14
N ALA A 4 -8.88 -16.46 5.72
CA ALA A 4 -7.68 -15.96 5.08
C ALA A 4 -7.96 -15.77 3.59
N ASN A 5 -7.42 -14.71 3.00
CA ASN A 5 -7.54 -14.50 1.56
C ASN A 5 -6.88 -15.64 0.78
N LYS A 6 -7.47 -15.99 -0.37
CA LYS A 6 -6.81 -16.84 -1.36
C LYS A 6 -5.56 -16.11 -1.90
N PRO A 7 -4.46 -16.82 -2.24
CA PRO A 7 -3.23 -16.18 -2.72
C PRO A 7 -3.44 -15.25 -3.93
N TRP A 8 -4.31 -15.64 -4.87
CA TRP A 8 -4.62 -14.83 -6.05
C TRP A 8 -5.27 -13.48 -5.68
N ALA A 9 -6.06 -13.43 -4.60
CA ALA A 9 -6.77 -12.22 -4.19
C ALA A 9 -5.80 -11.18 -3.61
N GLU A 10 -4.69 -11.61 -3.02
CA GLU A 10 -3.59 -10.72 -2.61
C GLU A 10 -2.79 -10.25 -3.83
N LEU A 11 -2.56 -11.12 -4.80
CA LEU A 11 -1.81 -10.79 -6.02
C LEU A 11 -2.54 -9.78 -6.91
N ILE A 12 -3.84 -9.95 -7.11
CA ILE A 12 -4.62 -9.05 -7.97
C ILE A 12 -4.69 -7.63 -7.40
N GLN A 13 -4.64 -7.48 -6.07
CA GLN A 13 -4.60 -6.17 -5.40
C GLN A 13 -3.29 -5.41 -5.65
N LEU A 14 -2.23 -6.08 -6.12
CA LEU A 14 -0.98 -5.44 -6.51
C LEU A 14 -1.03 -4.84 -7.93
N VAL A 15 -2.01 -5.21 -8.75
CA VAL A 15 -2.10 -4.75 -10.16
C VAL A 15 -2.06 -3.22 -10.28
N PRO A 16 -2.83 -2.44 -9.48
CA PRO A 16 -2.77 -0.98 -9.53
C PRO A 16 -1.36 -0.41 -9.30
N VAL A 17 -0.69 -0.86 -8.23
CA VAL A 17 0.64 -0.34 -7.89
C VAL A 17 1.71 -0.82 -8.87
N ILE A 18 1.63 -2.05 -9.37
CA ILE A 18 2.56 -2.59 -10.38
C ILE A 18 2.44 -1.82 -11.69
N THR A 19 1.23 -1.44 -12.08
CA THR A 19 0.98 -0.64 -13.29
C THR A 19 1.77 0.67 -13.28
N LEU A 20 1.85 1.32 -12.12
CA LEU A 20 2.67 2.51 -11.94
C LEU A 20 4.16 2.16 -11.75
N ALA A 21 4.48 1.18 -10.91
CA ALA A 21 5.86 0.90 -10.52
C ALA A 21 6.74 0.39 -11.66
N ILE A 22 6.17 -0.35 -12.64
CA ILE A 22 6.92 -0.87 -13.78
C ILE A 22 7.61 0.26 -14.55
N SER A 23 6.94 1.40 -14.76
CA SER A 23 7.53 2.50 -15.53
C SER A 23 8.75 3.10 -14.82
N PHE A 24 8.69 3.26 -13.49
CA PHE A 24 9.79 3.81 -12.71
C PHE A 24 10.97 2.85 -12.55
N VAL A 25 10.69 1.55 -12.46
CA VAL A 25 11.74 0.53 -12.32
C VAL A 25 12.54 0.39 -13.61
N THR A 26 11.86 0.46 -14.77
CA THR A 26 12.49 0.36 -16.10
C THR A 26 13.18 1.65 -16.51
N SER A 27 12.61 2.82 -16.22
CA SER A 27 13.24 4.11 -16.51
C SER A 27 14.40 4.44 -15.57
N GLY A 28 14.38 3.90 -14.34
CA GLY A 28 15.34 4.26 -13.29
C GLY A 28 15.17 5.67 -12.73
N SER A 29 14.15 6.42 -13.17
CA SER A 29 13.87 7.80 -12.78
C SER A 29 12.36 8.09 -12.76
N VAL A 30 11.95 9.05 -11.91
CA VAL A 30 10.56 9.51 -11.86
C VAL A 30 10.41 10.73 -12.78
N ASP A 31 9.86 10.53 -13.97
CA ASP A 31 9.46 11.63 -14.84
C ASP A 31 8.05 12.11 -14.46
N LEU A 32 7.99 13.12 -13.58
CA LEU A 32 6.74 13.71 -13.11
C LEU A 32 5.92 14.36 -14.23
N ALA A 33 6.53 14.74 -15.37
CA ALA A 33 5.79 15.33 -16.48
C ALA A 33 4.93 14.28 -17.23
N ARG A 34 5.29 13.00 -17.14
CA ARG A 34 4.63 11.89 -17.84
C ARG A 34 3.88 10.94 -16.92
N VAL A 35 3.94 11.17 -15.61
CA VAL A 35 3.40 10.26 -14.61
C VAL A 35 1.88 10.38 -14.42
N GLY A 36 1.28 11.52 -14.78
CA GLY A 36 -0.14 11.80 -14.58
C GLY A 36 -1.08 10.72 -15.14
N PRO A 37 -0.97 10.36 -16.43
CA PRO A 37 -1.78 9.29 -17.03
C PRO A 37 -1.61 7.92 -16.34
N LEU A 38 -0.40 7.60 -15.87
CA LEU A 38 -0.13 6.34 -15.17
C LEU A 38 -0.76 6.32 -13.78
N PHE A 39 -0.72 7.44 -13.05
CA PHE A 39 -1.44 7.57 -11.79
C PHE A 39 -2.95 7.45 -11.98
N LEU A 40 -3.51 8.10 -13.01
CA LEU A 40 -4.94 7.97 -13.33
C LEU A 40 -5.33 6.52 -13.63
N LEU A 41 -4.57 5.84 -14.47
CA LEU A 41 -4.81 4.43 -14.81
C LEU A 41 -4.70 3.55 -13.56
N ALA A 42 -3.62 3.67 -12.79
CA ALA A 42 -3.41 2.91 -11.58
C ALA A 42 -4.52 3.15 -10.55
N ALA A 43 -4.89 4.41 -10.30
CA ALA A 43 -5.98 4.78 -9.41
C ALA A 43 -7.32 4.21 -9.89
N ALA A 44 -7.65 4.35 -11.17
CA ALA A 44 -8.87 3.80 -11.76
C ALA A 44 -8.94 2.28 -11.59
N LEU A 45 -7.83 1.56 -11.78
CA LEU A 45 -7.74 0.11 -11.59
C LEU A 45 -7.98 -0.33 -10.13
N THR A 46 -7.82 0.55 -9.14
CA THR A 46 -8.14 0.20 -7.75
C THR A 46 -9.63 -0.14 -7.58
N VAL A 47 -10.52 0.51 -8.33
CA VAL A 47 -11.97 0.31 -8.22
C VAL A 47 -12.41 -1.10 -8.64
N PRO A 48 -12.17 -1.57 -9.88
CA PRO A 48 -12.58 -2.91 -10.29
C PRO A 48 -11.85 -4.00 -9.51
N VAL A 49 -10.60 -3.77 -9.09
CA VAL A 49 -9.83 -4.72 -8.29
C VAL A 49 -10.44 -4.90 -6.90
N HIS A 50 -10.76 -3.80 -6.18
CA HIS A 50 -11.41 -3.90 -4.87
C HIS A 50 -12.84 -4.44 -4.99
N ALA A 51 -13.57 -4.06 -6.04
CA ALA A 51 -14.90 -4.59 -6.31
C ALA A 51 -14.88 -6.11 -6.50
N LEU A 52 -13.92 -6.64 -7.29
CA LEU A 52 -13.75 -8.07 -7.51
C LEU A 52 -13.37 -8.81 -6.21
N VAL A 53 -12.45 -8.26 -5.42
CA VAL A 53 -12.06 -8.82 -4.11
C VAL A 53 -13.27 -8.93 -3.19
N TRP A 54 -14.06 -7.86 -3.06
CA TRP A 54 -15.26 -7.86 -2.21
C TRP A 54 -16.36 -8.78 -2.74
N TRP A 55 -16.59 -8.78 -4.05
CA TRP A 55 -17.60 -9.66 -4.67
C TRP A 55 -17.30 -11.15 -4.45
N GLN A 56 -16.02 -11.51 -4.36
CA GLN A 56 -15.55 -12.86 -4.06
C GLN A 56 -15.45 -13.17 -2.56
N GLY A 57 -16.01 -12.30 -1.70
CA GLY A 57 -15.97 -12.43 -0.24
C GLY A 57 -14.55 -12.39 0.34
N GLN A 58 -13.57 -11.89 -0.42
CA GLN A 58 -12.20 -11.71 0.02
C GLN A 58 -12.07 -10.33 0.68
N ARG A 59 -10.99 -10.14 1.45
CA ARG A 59 -10.72 -8.91 2.18
C ARG A 59 -9.68 -8.06 1.48
N ALA A 60 -9.85 -6.74 1.58
CA ALA A 60 -8.84 -5.81 1.12
C ALA A 60 -7.60 -5.89 2.02
N ASN A 61 -6.42 -5.92 1.42
CA ASN A 61 -5.15 -5.80 2.12
C ASN A 61 -4.97 -4.34 2.56
N PRO A 62 -4.91 -4.04 3.87
CA PRO A 62 -4.82 -2.67 4.35
C PRO A 62 -3.63 -1.86 3.83
N ILE A 63 -2.49 -2.51 3.53
CA ILE A 63 -1.33 -1.86 2.91
C ILE A 63 -1.71 -1.35 1.50
N LEU A 64 -2.44 -2.17 0.74
CA LEU A 64 -2.84 -1.87 -0.63
C LEU A 64 -3.99 -0.89 -0.69
N VAL A 65 -4.85 -0.84 0.34
CA VAL A 65 -5.82 0.24 0.53
C VAL A 65 -5.11 1.57 0.78
N GLY A 66 -4.11 1.62 1.67
CA GLY A 66 -3.30 2.83 1.87
C GLY A 66 -2.54 3.26 0.61
N THR A 67 -2.05 2.28 -0.14
CA THR A 67 -1.42 2.52 -1.45
C THR A 67 -2.43 3.06 -2.46
N ALA A 68 -3.66 2.54 -2.49
CA ALA A 68 -4.73 3.02 -3.36
C ALA A 68 -5.09 4.49 -3.06
N ILE A 69 -5.15 4.88 -1.78
CA ILE A 69 -5.35 6.28 -1.39
C ILE A 69 -4.22 7.15 -1.98
N TRP A 70 -2.97 6.73 -1.83
CA TRP A 70 -1.84 7.45 -2.42
C TRP A 70 -1.90 7.53 -3.95
N LEU A 71 -2.34 6.46 -4.63
CA LEU A 71 -2.55 6.48 -6.09
C LEU A 71 -3.63 7.51 -6.50
N TRP A 72 -4.74 7.58 -5.75
CA TRP A 72 -5.78 8.58 -5.99
C TRP A 72 -5.28 10.01 -5.74
N LEU A 73 -4.49 10.23 -4.69
CA LEU A 73 -3.85 11.53 -4.48
C LEU A 73 -2.91 11.88 -5.64
N GLY A 74 -2.14 10.91 -6.13
CA GLY A 74 -1.24 11.10 -7.29
C GLY A 74 -2.01 11.40 -8.57
N ALA A 75 -3.17 10.76 -8.77
CA ALA A 75 -4.06 11.04 -9.89
C ALA A 75 -4.61 12.47 -9.85
N LEU A 76 -5.00 12.96 -8.67
CA LEU A 76 -5.42 14.35 -8.49
C LEU A 76 -4.23 15.33 -8.70
N ALA A 77 -3.09 15.02 -8.12
CA ALA A 77 -1.88 15.84 -8.21
C ALA A 77 -1.39 16.01 -9.64
N PHE A 78 -1.12 14.89 -10.33
CA PHE A 78 -0.41 14.87 -11.60
C PHE A 78 -1.32 14.62 -12.80
N GLY A 79 -2.48 13.98 -12.61
CA GLY A 79 -3.45 13.73 -13.67
C GLY A 79 -4.42 14.90 -13.86
N VAL A 80 -4.99 15.40 -12.76
CA VAL A 80 -5.91 16.55 -12.77
C VAL A 80 -5.16 17.89 -12.70
N GLY A 81 -3.93 17.91 -12.16
CA GLY A 81 -3.07 19.09 -12.12
C GLY A 81 -3.25 19.96 -10.88
N VAL A 82 -3.54 19.38 -9.72
CA VAL A 82 -3.64 20.12 -8.46
C VAL A 82 -2.23 20.51 -7.96
N GLY A 83 -1.77 21.70 -8.37
CA GLY A 83 -0.40 22.19 -8.14
C GLY A 83 0.15 22.04 -6.71
N PRO A 84 -0.55 22.51 -5.66
CA PRO A 84 -0.09 22.35 -4.28
C PRO A 84 0.10 20.87 -3.87
N LEU A 85 -0.82 20.00 -4.31
CA LEU A 85 -0.74 18.57 -4.02
C LEU A 85 0.42 17.93 -4.79
N ALA A 86 0.64 18.33 -6.05
CA ALA A 86 1.78 17.89 -6.84
C ALA A 86 3.13 18.27 -6.21
N SER A 87 3.24 19.46 -5.61
CA SER A 87 4.43 19.87 -4.87
C SER A 87 4.69 18.95 -3.67
N VAL A 88 3.66 18.74 -2.83
CA VAL A 88 3.77 17.88 -1.64
C VAL A 88 4.11 16.44 -2.02
N MET A 89 3.46 15.90 -3.06
CA MET A 89 3.74 14.54 -3.52
C MET A 89 5.10 14.40 -4.21
N GLY A 90 5.53 15.44 -4.93
CA GLY A 90 6.86 15.49 -5.55
C GLY A 90 7.98 15.51 -4.51
N GLU A 91 7.78 16.16 -3.36
CA GLU A 91 8.73 16.12 -2.25
C GLU A 91 8.68 14.79 -1.49
N ALA A 92 7.47 14.29 -1.22
CA ALA A 92 7.29 13.04 -0.48
C ALA A 92 7.74 11.80 -1.26
N GLN A 93 7.68 11.82 -2.60
CA GLN A 93 8.01 10.67 -3.46
C GLN A 93 7.33 9.38 -2.97
N ALA A 94 8.07 8.26 -2.88
CA ALA A 94 7.57 6.99 -2.36
C ALA A 94 7.20 7.04 -0.87
N THR A 95 7.69 8.02 -0.10
CA THR A 95 7.31 8.19 1.31
C THR A 95 5.81 8.39 1.47
N GLY A 96 5.18 9.12 0.55
CA GLY A 96 3.74 9.36 0.58
C GLY A 96 2.91 8.07 0.56
N LEU A 97 3.38 7.04 -0.16
CA LEU A 97 2.74 5.73 -0.20
C LEU A 97 2.73 5.10 1.19
N PHE A 98 3.86 5.12 1.88
CA PHE A 98 3.99 4.51 3.20
C PHE A 98 3.26 5.29 4.28
N VAL A 99 3.17 6.62 4.15
CA VAL A 99 2.30 7.43 5.02
C VAL A 99 0.84 7.00 4.86
N GLY A 100 0.37 6.79 3.61
CA GLY A 100 -0.97 6.25 3.35
C GLY A 100 -1.17 4.86 3.97
N ALA A 101 -0.20 3.96 3.80
CA ALA A 101 -0.22 2.63 4.41
C ALA A 101 -0.20 2.67 5.95
N LEU A 102 0.54 3.62 6.55
CA LEU A 102 0.60 3.82 8.00
C LEU A 102 -0.73 4.33 8.54
N ALA A 103 -1.34 5.32 7.87
CA ALA A 103 -2.63 5.88 8.27
C ALA A 103 -3.74 4.81 8.23
N VAL A 104 -3.86 4.08 7.12
CA VAL A 104 -4.81 2.97 7.02
C VAL A 104 -4.47 1.86 8.02
N GLY A 105 -3.18 1.59 8.25
CA GLY A 105 -2.74 0.62 9.24
C GLY A 105 -3.13 0.99 10.66
N ALA A 106 -2.98 2.25 11.05
CA ALA A 106 -3.40 2.74 12.35
C ALA A 106 -4.92 2.60 12.51
N ILE A 107 -5.70 3.09 11.54
CA ILE A 107 -7.17 2.99 11.56
C ILE A 107 -7.60 1.53 11.65
N SER A 108 -7.08 0.65 10.77
CA SER A 108 -7.46 -0.76 10.75
C SER A 108 -7.04 -1.51 12.01
N THR A 109 -5.91 -1.17 12.64
CA THR A 109 -5.47 -1.79 13.91
C THR A 109 -6.46 -1.56 15.04
N PHE A 110 -7.06 -0.38 15.12
CA PHE A 110 -7.93 0.00 16.23
C PHE A 110 -9.42 -0.11 15.92
N ALA A 111 -9.82 0.03 14.66
CA ALA A 111 -11.22 0.06 14.24
C ALA A 111 -11.70 -1.22 13.53
N SER A 112 -10.80 -2.16 13.17
CA SER A 112 -11.18 -3.38 12.45
C SER A 112 -10.85 -4.66 13.24
N PRO A 113 -11.77 -5.64 13.33
CA PRO A 113 -11.49 -6.96 13.87
C PRO A 113 -10.40 -7.73 13.09
N ALA A 114 -10.13 -7.33 11.85
CA ALA A 114 -9.08 -7.92 11.03
C ALA A 114 -7.70 -7.30 11.28
N GLY A 115 -7.63 -6.16 11.97
CA GLY A 115 -6.42 -5.40 12.20
C GLY A 115 -5.71 -4.93 10.92
N TYR A 116 -4.51 -4.39 11.09
CA TYR A 116 -3.64 -4.04 9.95
C TYR A 116 -3.12 -5.27 9.20
N VAL A 117 -3.04 -6.42 9.89
CA VAL A 117 -2.72 -7.70 9.23
C VAL A 117 -3.81 -8.13 8.25
N GLY A 118 -5.03 -7.60 8.35
CA GLY A 118 -6.12 -7.88 7.41
C GLY A 118 -6.70 -9.29 7.52
N GLN A 119 -6.57 -9.93 8.69
CA GLN A 119 -7.12 -11.28 8.95
C GLN A 119 -7.78 -11.35 10.33
N THR A 120 -8.94 -12.01 10.40
CA THR A 120 -9.59 -12.29 11.69
C THR A 120 -9.08 -13.61 12.29
N HIS A 121 -8.88 -13.59 13.59
CA HIS A 121 -8.49 -14.73 14.40
C HIS A 121 -9.45 -14.86 15.60
N ALA A 122 -9.56 -16.06 16.19
CA ALA A 122 -10.38 -16.27 17.39
C ALA A 122 -9.82 -15.47 18.59
N ASP A 123 -8.50 -15.39 18.68
CA ASP A 123 -7.79 -14.53 19.62
C ASP A 123 -7.54 -13.14 19.03
N ALA A 124 -8.26 -12.13 19.53
CA ALA A 124 -8.11 -10.74 19.13
C ALA A 124 -6.77 -10.12 19.59
N SER A 125 -6.19 -10.61 20.68
CA SER A 125 -4.89 -10.12 21.17
C SER A 125 -3.76 -10.48 20.22
N TRP A 126 -3.84 -11.67 19.61
CA TRP A 126 -2.94 -12.10 18.53
C TRP A 126 -2.99 -11.14 17.33
N VAL A 127 -4.20 -10.81 16.85
CA VAL A 127 -4.40 -9.88 15.72
C VAL A 127 -3.81 -8.51 16.05
N ARG A 128 -4.06 -8.01 17.27
CA ARG A 128 -3.59 -6.70 17.72
C ARG A 128 -2.06 -6.65 17.83
N SER A 129 -1.44 -7.66 18.46
CA SER A 129 0.02 -7.74 18.57
C SER A 129 0.71 -7.77 17.21
N ARG A 130 0.21 -8.58 16.27
CA ARG A 130 0.77 -8.65 14.91
C ARG A 130 0.51 -7.38 14.11
N SER A 131 -0.65 -6.74 14.30
CA SER A 131 -0.96 -5.45 13.67
C SER A 131 -0.05 -4.33 14.18
N LEU A 132 0.21 -4.28 15.49
CA LEU A 132 1.15 -3.32 16.09
C LEU A 132 2.58 -3.54 15.60
N GLY A 133 3.03 -4.79 15.52
CA GLY A 133 4.35 -5.11 14.96
C GLY A 133 4.48 -4.67 13.49
N LEU A 134 3.45 -4.90 12.68
CA LEU A 134 3.42 -4.45 11.29
C LEU A 134 3.35 -2.91 11.20
N LEU A 135 2.61 -2.24 12.10
CA LEU A 135 2.50 -0.79 12.16
C LEU A 135 3.85 -0.14 12.51
N ALA A 136 4.57 -0.71 13.49
CA ALA A 136 5.91 -0.27 13.87
C ALA A 136 6.89 -0.43 12.70
N LEU A 137 6.82 -1.54 11.96
CA LEU A 137 7.61 -1.73 10.75
C LEU A 137 7.27 -0.68 9.68
N THR A 138 5.98 -0.39 9.44
CA THR A 138 5.58 0.65 8.48
C THR A 138 6.11 2.02 8.89
N ALA A 139 6.09 2.36 10.18
CA ALA A 139 6.66 3.61 10.67
C ALA A 139 8.18 3.69 10.42
N ALA A 140 8.93 2.60 10.67
CA ALA A 140 10.34 2.53 10.33
C ALA A 140 10.59 2.67 8.81
N ILE A 141 9.71 2.07 8.00
CA ILE A 141 9.77 2.19 6.53
C ILE A 141 9.47 3.62 6.07
N VAL A 142 8.56 4.35 6.70
CA VAL A 142 8.32 5.77 6.38
C VAL A 142 9.60 6.58 6.59
N ILE A 143 10.28 6.38 7.72
CA ILE A 143 11.56 7.06 8.00
C ILE A 143 12.62 6.66 6.97
N TRP A 144 12.73 5.37 6.68
CA TRP A 144 13.67 4.87 5.68
C TRP A 144 13.41 5.44 4.28
N ALA A 145 12.15 5.43 3.84
CA ALA A 145 11.74 5.94 2.54
C ALA A 145 12.04 7.43 2.38
N TRP A 146 11.89 8.21 3.47
CA TRP A 146 12.25 9.62 3.49
C TRP A 146 13.76 9.84 3.31
N VAL A 147 14.59 9.06 4.03
CA VAL A 147 16.07 9.13 3.91
C VAL A 147 16.54 8.69 2.53
N MET A 148 15.89 7.68 1.94
CA MET A 148 16.24 7.09 0.65
C MET A 148 15.40 7.64 -0.51
N ARG A 149 14.74 8.79 -0.35
CA ARG A 149 13.75 9.31 -1.32
C ARG A 149 14.28 9.54 -2.73
N ASP A 150 15.58 9.80 -2.85
CA ASP A 150 16.26 10.02 -4.12
C ASP A 150 16.57 8.72 -4.87
N ASN A 151 16.43 7.56 -4.22
CA ASN A 151 16.60 6.25 -4.82
C ASN A 151 15.28 5.48 -4.83
N VAL A 152 14.57 5.51 -5.96
CA VAL A 152 13.25 4.88 -6.13
C VAL A 152 13.22 3.40 -5.71
N ARG A 153 14.30 2.67 -5.99
CA ARG A 153 14.37 1.23 -5.68
C ARG A 153 14.53 0.98 -4.18
N LEU A 154 15.44 1.71 -3.52
CA LEU A 154 15.73 1.56 -2.09
C LEU A 154 14.70 2.25 -1.20
N GLY A 155 14.15 3.37 -1.63
CA GLY A 155 13.16 4.15 -0.89
C GLY A 155 11.72 3.68 -1.13
N GLY A 156 11.41 3.10 -2.30
CA GLY A 156 10.05 2.66 -2.65
C GLY A 156 9.92 1.14 -2.81
N GLY A 157 10.58 0.58 -3.84
CA GLY A 157 10.37 -0.81 -4.24
C GLY A 157 10.71 -1.84 -3.15
N LEU A 158 11.93 -1.77 -2.59
CA LEU A 158 12.40 -2.72 -1.59
C LEU A 158 11.56 -2.66 -0.29
N PRO A 159 11.30 -1.50 0.33
CA PRO A 159 10.48 -1.44 1.54
C PRO A 159 9.04 -1.90 1.30
N PHE A 160 8.48 -1.64 0.13
CA PHE A 160 7.14 -2.13 -0.24
C PHE A 160 7.07 -3.66 -0.29
N ILE A 161 8.10 -4.31 -0.84
CA ILE A 161 8.23 -5.77 -0.85
C ILE A 161 8.37 -6.29 0.59
N VAL A 162 9.30 -5.71 1.37
CA VAL A 162 9.54 -6.10 2.76
C VAL A 162 8.25 -6.02 3.58
N LEU A 163 7.48 -4.95 3.42
CA LEU A 163 6.23 -4.76 4.16
C LEU A 163 5.18 -5.82 3.81
N ASN A 164 4.94 -6.06 2.52
CA ASN A 164 3.95 -7.05 2.07
C ASN A 164 4.37 -8.49 2.41
N VAL A 165 5.64 -8.83 2.25
CA VAL A 165 6.18 -10.14 2.63
C VAL A 165 6.07 -10.34 4.13
N THR A 166 6.45 -9.35 4.93
CA THR A 166 6.35 -9.43 6.40
C THR A 166 4.91 -9.65 6.83
N ARG A 167 3.95 -8.88 6.30
CA ARG A 167 2.52 -9.12 6.56
C ARG A 167 2.13 -10.57 6.25
N ARG A 168 2.54 -11.10 5.10
CA ARG A 168 2.23 -12.48 4.69
C ARG A 168 2.86 -13.53 5.63
N VAL A 169 4.10 -13.30 6.09
CA VAL A 169 4.76 -14.18 7.08
C VAL A 169 4.05 -14.13 8.42
N LEU A 170 3.62 -12.94 8.89
CA LEU A 170 2.89 -12.81 10.15
C LEU A 170 1.54 -13.54 10.12
N ILE A 171 0.89 -13.59 8.96
CA ILE A 171 -0.34 -14.37 8.69
C ILE A 171 -0.06 -15.89 8.67
N ALA A 172 1.06 -16.31 8.09
CA ALA A 172 1.42 -17.72 7.93
C ALA A 172 1.93 -18.36 9.23
N ARG A 173 2.67 -17.61 10.05
CA ARG A 173 3.19 -18.06 11.37
C ARG A 173 2.07 -18.02 12.41
N ARG A 174 1.19 -19.02 12.33
CA ARG A 174 0.15 -19.32 13.31
C ARG A 174 0.75 -20.18 14.43
N PRO A 175 0.31 -20.02 15.69
CA PRO A 175 0.43 -21.09 16.69
C PRO A 175 -0.44 -22.28 16.29
#